data_AF-S6U3R4-F1
#
_entry.id   AF-S6U3R4-F1
#
_cell.length_a   1.000
_cell.length_b   1.000
_cell.length_c   1.000
_cell.angle_alpha   90.00
_cell.angle_beta   90.00
_cell.angle_gamma   90.00
#
_symmetry.space_group_name_H-M   'P 1'
#
loop_
_entity.id
_entity.type
_entity.pdbx_description
1 polymer ?
#
loop_
_entity_poly.entity_id
_entity_poly.type
_entity_poly.pdbx_seq_one_letter_code
_entity_poly.pdbx_strand_id
1 'polypeptide(L)'
;VILISLHGGIGYWRYGVERLMELAARGVQVILVPGDDRPDPELSDLSTVPAAQRDQLWQFLRQGGMQNALDLYHCMASQWLGRDYPWTEPQPLPRTAVYHPRLASAQLVDWQAEWVVGQPVVALLFYRSHLQAANTGFIDEFCVRLQAQGINPLPIAVASLKEPGCFVQVENWLDEADVELILNTTGFAQSSPEAPHLRPFRRNVPVIQAICAQDNQPAWQASEQGLG
;
A
#
# COMPACT_ATOMS: atom_id res chain seq x y z
N VAL A 1 21.73 14.01 -7.28
CA VAL A 1 20.46 13.81 -8.02
C VAL A 1 19.29 14.28 -7.15
N ILE A 2 18.28 14.89 -7.74
CA ILE A 2 17.04 15.36 -7.11
C ILE A 2 15.88 14.81 -7.91
N LEU A 3 14.98 14.06 -7.27
CA LEU A 3 13.71 13.60 -7.84
C LEU A 3 12.57 14.32 -7.12
N ILE A 4 11.65 14.92 -7.89
CA ILE A 4 10.45 15.56 -7.34
C ILE A 4 9.21 15.05 -8.07
N SER A 5 8.26 14.57 -7.27
CA SER A 5 6.91 14.24 -7.69
C SER A 5 5.97 15.38 -7.30
N LEU A 6 5.49 16.13 -8.29
CA LEU A 6 4.74 17.37 -8.07
C LEU A 6 3.28 17.24 -8.50
N HIS A 7 2.35 17.42 -7.56
CA HIS A 7 0.93 17.49 -7.87
C HIS A 7 0.54 18.91 -8.31
N GLY A 8 -0.30 19.03 -9.35
CA GLY A 8 -0.72 20.34 -9.89
C GLY A 8 0.24 21.01 -10.87
N GLY A 9 1.32 20.33 -11.27
CA GLY A 9 2.26 20.78 -12.31
C GLY A 9 3.08 22.02 -11.93
N ILE A 10 3.75 22.62 -12.91
CA ILE A 10 4.64 23.78 -12.72
C ILE A 10 3.90 24.95 -12.06
N GLY A 11 2.62 25.17 -12.41
CA GLY A 11 1.82 26.27 -11.89
C GLY A 11 1.68 26.25 -10.36
N TYR A 12 1.62 25.06 -9.76
CA TYR A 12 1.46 24.89 -8.31
C TYR A 12 2.71 25.31 -7.53
N TRP A 13 3.91 25.06 -8.07
CA TRP A 13 5.18 25.33 -7.38
C TRP A 13 6.25 25.96 -8.30
N ARG A 14 5.84 26.99 -9.06
CA ARG A 14 6.66 27.64 -10.09
C ARG A 14 8.03 28.06 -9.60
N TYR A 15 8.07 28.77 -8.46
CA TYR A 15 9.34 29.24 -7.89
C TYR A 15 10.30 28.09 -7.58
N GLY A 16 9.79 26.96 -7.04
CA GLY A 16 10.60 25.79 -6.77
C GLY A 16 11.18 25.17 -8.03
N VAL A 17 10.35 25.03 -9.07
CA VAL A 17 10.80 24.55 -10.39
C VAL A 17 11.90 25.45 -10.97
N GLU A 18 11.75 26.77 -10.91
CA GLU A 18 12.78 27.71 -11.36
C GLU A 18 14.10 27.53 -10.60
N ARG A 19 14.07 27.40 -9.27
CA ARG A 19 15.27 27.15 -8.47
C ARG A 19 15.94 25.83 -8.82
N LEU A 20 15.17 24.79 -9.12
CA LEU A 20 15.69 23.50 -9.55
C LEU A 20 16.36 23.58 -10.92
N MET A 21 15.82 24.36 -11.85
CA MET A 21 16.45 24.57 -13.16
C MET A 21 17.77 25.34 -13.06
N GLU A 22 17.89 26.27 -12.11
CA GLU A 22 19.19 26.90 -11.81
C GLU A 22 20.22 25.92 -11.26
N LEU A 23 19.80 24.94 -10.46
CA LEU A 23 20.68 23.87 -9.99
C LEU A 23 21.06 22.92 -11.12
N ALA A 24 20.12 22.60 -12.01
CA ALA A 24 20.36 21.81 -13.21
C ALA A 24 21.43 22.46 -14.11
N ALA A 25 21.36 23.77 -14.31
CA ALA A 25 22.38 24.54 -15.05
C ALA A 25 23.78 24.47 -14.41
N ARG A 26 23.88 24.14 -13.12
CA ARG A 26 25.15 23.93 -12.38
C ARG A 26 25.59 22.47 -12.36
N GLY A 27 24.92 21.59 -13.09
CA GLY A 27 25.25 20.17 -13.21
C GLY A 27 24.54 19.24 -12.23
N VAL A 28 23.53 19.73 -11.47
CA VAL A 28 22.72 18.85 -10.62
C VAL A 28 21.73 18.07 -11.47
N GLN A 29 21.72 16.75 -11.36
CA GLN A 29 20.68 15.93 -11.98
C GLN A 29 19.32 16.22 -11.31
N VAL A 30 18.40 16.82 -12.04
CA VAL A 30 17.01 17.11 -11.64
C VAL A 30 16.04 16.27 -12.47
N ILE A 31 15.13 15.60 -11.79
CA ILE A 31 14.12 14.71 -12.37
C ILE A 31 12.76 15.15 -11.83
N LEU A 32 11.88 15.57 -12.72
CA LEU A 32 10.55 16.08 -12.39
C LEU A 32 9.50 15.13 -12.96
N VAL A 33 8.60 14.65 -12.10
CA VAL A 33 7.53 13.72 -12.48
C VAL A 33 6.19 14.18 -11.93
N PRO A 34 5.07 13.83 -12.57
CA PRO A 34 3.73 14.15 -12.07
C PRO A 34 3.45 13.50 -10.72
N GLY A 35 2.70 14.20 -9.87
CA GLY A 35 2.24 13.72 -8.57
C GLY A 35 1.03 12.79 -8.61
N ASP A 36 0.40 12.61 -9.77
CA ASP A 36 -0.71 11.70 -10.03
C ASP A 36 -0.40 10.77 -11.22
N ASP A 37 -1.36 9.97 -11.66
CA ASP A 37 -1.22 9.03 -12.79
C ASP A 37 -1.33 9.69 -14.16
N ARG A 38 -1.49 11.02 -14.23
CA ARG A 38 -1.66 11.74 -15.50
C ARG A 38 -0.30 12.24 -15.99
N PRO A 39 0.08 11.97 -17.25
CA PRO A 39 1.27 12.56 -17.83
C PRO A 39 1.18 14.10 -17.80
N ASP A 40 2.29 14.74 -17.46
CA ASP A 40 2.47 16.19 -17.53
C ASP A 40 3.77 16.48 -18.32
N PRO A 41 3.70 16.55 -19.67
CA PRO A 41 4.88 16.79 -20.49
C PRO A 41 5.56 18.13 -20.19
N GLU A 42 4.78 19.18 -19.86
CA GLU A 42 5.34 20.49 -19.53
C GLU A 42 6.29 20.41 -18.33
N LEU A 43 5.87 19.72 -17.27
CA LEU A 43 6.72 19.46 -16.11
C LEU A 43 7.86 18.49 -16.44
N SER A 44 7.53 17.39 -17.12
CA SER A 44 8.40 16.24 -17.24
C SER A 44 9.58 16.49 -18.20
N ASP A 45 9.39 17.34 -19.22
CA ASP A 45 10.41 17.68 -20.22
C ASP A 45 11.48 18.63 -19.68
N LEU A 46 11.26 19.22 -18.50
CA LEU A 46 12.29 19.96 -17.75
C LEU A 46 13.31 19.05 -17.04
N SER A 47 13.09 17.73 -17.07
CA SER A 47 14.03 16.77 -16.49
C SER A 47 15.35 16.75 -17.25
N THR A 48 16.44 16.56 -16.51
CA THR A 48 17.81 16.50 -17.05
C THR A 48 18.23 15.08 -17.47
N VAL A 49 17.33 14.10 -17.33
CA VAL A 49 17.53 12.68 -17.67
C VAL A 49 16.69 12.30 -18.89
N PRO A 50 17.05 11.22 -19.62
CA PRO A 50 16.20 10.67 -20.66
C PRO A 50 14.80 10.31 -20.17
N ALA A 51 13.79 10.48 -21.03
CA ALA A 51 12.39 10.20 -20.71
C ALA A 51 12.16 8.79 -20.14
N ALA A 52 12.82 7.77 -20.70
CA ALA A 52 12.69 6.39 -20.21
C ALA A 52 13.10 6.24 -18.73
N GLN A 53 14.19 6.87 -18.31
CA GLN A 53 14.63 6.83 -16.90
C GLN A 53 13.68 7.60 -15.99
N ARG A 54 13.24 8.79 -16.43
CA ARG A 54 12.26 9.61 -15.70
C ARG A 54 10.95 8.83 -15.49
N ASP A 55 10.42 8.24 -16.55
CA ASP A 55 9.13 7.55 -16.53
C ASP A 55 9.19 6.28 -15.67
N GLN A 56 10.34 5.59 -15.66
CA GLN A 56 10.60 4.47 -14.76
C GLN A 56 10.57 4.90 -13.27
N LEU A 57 11.25 5.99 -12.93
CA LEU A 57 11.22 6.54 -11.56
C LEU A 57 9.82 7.01 -11.16
N TRP A 58 9.08 7.60 -12.11
CA TRP A 58 7.68 7.96 -11.89
C TRP A 58 6.84 6.72 -11.57
N GLN A 59 7.03 5.62 -12.31
CA GLN A 59 6.29 4.37 -12.07
C GLN A 59 6.56 3.76 -10.69
N PHE A 60 7.80 3.77 -10.17
CA PHE A 60 8.03 3.34 -8.78
C PHE A 60 7.15 4.10 -7.78
N LEU A 61 7.06 5.43 -7.95
CA LEU A 61 6.23 6.28 -7.09
C LEU A 61 4.72 6.04 -7.27
N ARG A 62 4.27 5.75 -8.50
CA ARG A 62 2.86 5.45 -8.78
C ARG A 62 2.42 4.11 -8.23
N GLN A 63 3.22 3.07 -8.47
CA GLN A 63 2.89 1.73 -7.99
C GLN A 63 2.99 1.64 -6.46
N GLY A 64 3.96 2.35 -5.86
CA GLY A 64 4.14 2.44 -4.41
C GLY A 64 4.46 1.10 -3.75
N GLY A 65 4.42 1.06 -2.42
CA GLY A 65 4.79 -0.10 -1.61
C GLY A 65 6.28 -0.15 -1.28
N MET A 66 6.59 -0.92 -0.23
CA MET A 66 7.94 -0.97 0.35
C MET A 66 8.99 -1.39 -0.69
N GLN A 67 8.74 -2.46 -1.45
CA GLN A 67 9.71 -2.96 -2.43
C GLN A 67 10.00 -1.96 -3.54
N ASN A 68 8.96 -1.34 -4.14
CA ASN A 68 9.16 -0.29 -5.15
C ASN A 68 9.90 0.92 -4.58
N ALA A 69 9.69 1.29 -3.31
CA ALA A 69 10.43 2.37 -2.67
C ALA A 69 11.92 2.02 -2.51
N LEU A 70 12.24 0.78 -2.09
CA LEU A 70 13.62 0.30 -2.00
C LEU A 70 14.30 0.26 -3.37
N ASP A 71 13.61 -0.31 -4.37
CA ASP A 71 14.12 -0.41 -5.74
C ASP A 71 14.28 0.97 -6.40
N LEU A 72 13.43 1.94 -6.09
CA LEU A 72 13.62 3.35 -6.47
C LEU A 72 14.95 3.89 -5.95
N TYR A 73 15.24 3.73 -4.65
CA TYR A 73 16.49 4.21 -4.06
C TYR A 73 17.71 3.48 -4.62
N HIS A 74 17.63 2.16 -4.81
CA HIS A 74 18.70 1.37 -5.41
C HIS A 74 18.96 1.76 -6.86
N CYS A 75 17.89 1.96 -7.65
CA CYS A 75 17.97 2.44 -9.03
C CYS A 75 18.65 3.81 -9.08
N MET A 76 18.22 4.77 -8.24
CA MET A 76 18.84 6.09 -8.18
C MET A 76 20.31 6.05 -7.73
N ALA A 77 20.63 5.21 -6.75
CA ALA A 77 21.98 5.05 -6.26
C ALA A 77 22.91 4.41 -7.30
N SER A 78 22.39 3.45 -8.08
CA SER A 78 23.12 2.80 -9.16
C SER A 78 23.41 3.76 -10.30
N GLN A 79 22.42 4.53 -10.74
CA GLN A 79 22.57 5.42 -11.88
C GLN A 79 23.43 6.67 -11.59
N TRP A 80 23.33 7.25 -10.39
CA TRP A 80 23.91 8.58 -10.12
C TRP A 80 24.85 8.66 -8.92
N LEU A 81 24.97 7.61 -8.11
CA LEU A 81 25.79 7.64 -6.87
C LEU A 81 26.92 6.60 -6.87
N GLY A 82 27.15 5.90 -7.98
CA GLY A 82 28.22 4.90 -8.09
C GLY A 82 28.07 3.74 -7.10
N ARG A 83 26.84 3.28 -6.88
CA ARG A 83 26.52 2.11 -6.06
C ARG A 83 26.14 0.94 -6.94
N ASP A 84 26.35 -0.27 -6.45
CA ASP A 84 25.97 -1.50 -7.16
C ASP A 84 24.95 -2.26 -6.30
N TYR A 85 23.77 -1.67 -6.17
CA TYR A 85 22.65 -2.31 -5.48
C TYR A 85 21.75 -3.01 -6.50
N PRO A 86 21.35 -4.26 -6.26
CA PRO A 86 20.37 -4.93 -7.10
C PRO A 86 19.01 -4.24 -6.94
N TRP A 87 18.31 -4.07 -8.05
CA TRP A 87 16.95 -3.55 -8.09
C TRP A 87 16.18 -4.16 -9.26
N THR A 88 14.84 -4.10 -9.19
CA THR A 88 13.95 -4.61 -10.24
C THR A 88 13.06 -3.51 -10.79
N GLU A 89 12.54 -3.70 -12.01
CA GLU A 89 11.60 -2.76 -12.62
C GLU A 89 10.36 -2.51 -11.74
N PRO A 90 9.73 -1.32 -11.81
CA PRO A 90 8.54 -0.99 -11.02
C PRO A 90 7.46 -2.07 -11.16
N GLN A 91 7.04 -2.64 -10.02
CA GLN A 91 6.04 -3.70 -9.99
C GLN A 91 4.66 -3.14 -9.68
N PRO A 92 3.63 -3.45 -10.49
CA PRO A 92 2.28 -2.99 -10.21
C PRO A 92 1.73 -3.64 -8.95
N LEU A 93 1.18 -2.82 -8.04
CA LEU A 93 0.58 -3.35 -6.82
C LEU A 93 -0.86 -3.82 -7.11
N PRO A 94 -1.19 -5.11 -6.95
CA PRO A 94 -2.52 -5.65 -7.24
C PRO A 94 -3.63 -4.93 -6.46
N ARG A 95 -4.85 -4.90 -7.02
CA ARG A 95 -6.01 -4.31 -6.33
C ARG A 95 -6.42 -5.09 -5.08
N THR A 96 -6.09 -6.37 -5.03
CA THR A 96 -6.28 -7.25 -3.87
C THR A 96 -5.04 -8.12 -3.75
N ALA A 97 -4.45 -8.18 -2.57
CA ALA A 97 -3.20 -8.89 -2.35
C ALA A 97 -3.18 -9.54 -0.96
N VAL A 98 -2.60 -10.74 -0.88
CA VAL A 98 -2.12 -11.27 0.39
C VAL A 98 -0.87 -10.49 0.78
N TYR A 99 -0.82 -10.03 2.02
CA TYR A 99 0.32 -9.29 2.55
C TYR A 99 1.17 -10.21 3.41
N HIS A 100 2.49 -10.03 3.41
CA HIS A 100 3.36 -10.69 4.38
C HIS A 100 4.52 -9.76 4.75
N PRO A 101 4.88 -9.60 6.03
CA PRO A 101 5.88 -8.61 6.46
C PRO A 101 7.30 -8.87 5.92
N ARG A 102 7.59 -10.13 5.54
CA ARG A 102 8.93 -10.55 5.08
C ARG A 102 9.03 -10.83 3.59
N LEU A 103 7.92 -10.73 2.83
CA LEU A 103 7.90 -11.07 1.40
C LEU A 103 7.39 -9.89 0.59
N ALA A 104 8.10 -9.55 -0.50
CA ALA A 104 7.71 -8.47 -1.39
C ALA A 104 6.41 -8.78 -2.17
N SER A 105 6.21 -10.06 -2.50
CA SER A 105 4.99 -10.57 -3.12
C SER A 105 4.63 -11.87 -2.42
N ALA A 106 3.51 -11.86 -1.69
CA ALA A 106 3.04 -13.00 -0.92
C ALA A 106 1.80 -13.62 -1.56
N GLN A 107 1.65 -14.92 -1.34
CA GLN A 107 0.52 -15.74 -1.70
C GLN A 107 -0.04 -16.41 -0.45
N LEU A 108 -1.24 -16.98 -0.58
CA LEU A 108 -1.87 -17.71 0.54
C LEU A 108 -0.98 -18.85 1.06
N VAL A 109 -0.30 -19.57 0.15
CA VAL A 109 0.58 -20.69 0.50
C VAL A 109 1.75 -20.27 1.41
N ASP A 110 2.22 -19.02 1.30
CA ASP A 110 3.30 -18.52 2.16
C ASP A 110 2.86 -18.45 3.62
N TRP A 111 1.62 -18.02 3.87
CA TRP A 111 1.03 -18.06 5.20
C TRP A 111 0.73 -19.48 5.67
N GLN A 112 0.19 -20.33 4.79
CA GLN A 112 -0.08 -21.73 5.13
C GLN A 112 1.17 -22.49 5.59
N ALA A 113 2.35 -22.15 5.04
CA ALA A 113 3.62 -22.73 5.45
C ALA A 113 4.06 -22.32 6.87
N GLU A 114 3.55 -21.20 7.39
CA GLU A 114 3.86 -20.66 8.72
C GLU A 114 2.78 -20.96 9.75
N TRP A 115 1.62 -21.43 9.30
CA TRP A 115 0.49 -21.75 10.16
C TRP A 115 0.71 -23.02 10.98
N VAL A 116 0.13 -23.01 12.18
CA VAL A 116 0.11 -24.18 13.06
C VAL A 116 -1.17 -24.97 12.79
N VAL A 117 -1.00 -26.26 12.49
CA VAL A 117 -2.13 -27.17 12.24
C VAL A 117 -3.08 -27.21 13.43
N GLY A 118 -4.38 -27.08 13.17
CA GLY A 118 -5.44 -27.12 14.19
C GLY A 118 -5.72 -25.79 14.89
N GLN A 119 -4.98 -24.72 14.56
CA GLN A 119 -5.32 -23.36 15.01
C GLN A 119 -6.29 -22.69 14.04
N PRO A 120 -7.23 -21.87 14.53
CA PRO A 120 -8.21 -21.20 13.69
C PRO A 120 -7.56 -20.15 12.80
N VAL A 121 -8.08 -19.99 11.58
CA VAL A 121 -7.61 -18.98 10.62
C VAL A 121 -8.46 -17.73 10.69
N VAL A 122 -7.79 -16.57 10.80
CA VAL A 122 -8.43 -15.25 10.88
C VAL A 122 -7.98 -14.37 9.74
N ALA A 123 -8.93 -13.96 8.90
CA ALA A 123 -8.66 -12.96 7.87
C ALA A 123 -8.56 -11.57 8.49
N LEU A 124 -7.54 -10.81 8.11
CA LEU A 124 -7.33 -9.43 8.52
C LEU A 124 -7.41 -8.54 7.28
N LEU A 125 -8.57 -7.92 7.05
CA LEU A 125 -8.83 -7.07 5.89
C LEU A 125 -8.41 -5.64 6.19
N PHE A 126 -7.62 -5.04 5.30
CA PHE A 126 -7.18 -3.65 5.41
C PHE A 126 -7.09 -2.96 4.05
N TYR A 127 -7.09 -1.63 4.04
CA TYR A 127 -7.01 -0.89 2.78
C TYR A 127 -5.66 -1.06 2.09
N ARG A 128 -5.68 -1.33 0.78
CA ARG A 128 -4.52 -1.37 -0.10
C ARG A 128 -3.68 -0.09 -0.03
N SER A 129 -4.27 1.06 0.28
CA SER A 129 -3.54 2.32 0.45
C SER A 129 -2.47 2.25 1.55
N HIS A 130 -2.69 1.49 2.63
CA HIS A 130 -1.67 1.25 3.65
C HIS A 130 -0.49 0.47 3.09
N LEU A 131 -0.76 -0.57 2.29
CA LEU A 131 0.27 -1.34 1.60
C LEU A 131 1.05 -0.46 0.59
N GLN A 132 0.34 0.34 -0.19
CA GLN A 132 0.93 1.27 -1.16
C GLN A 132 1.78 2.36 -0.49
N ALA A 133 1.41 2.79 0.71
CA ALA A 133 2.18 3.77 1.48
C ALA A 133 3.29 3.14 2.33
N ALA A 134 3.46 1.81 2.29
CA ALA A 134 4.33 1.06 3.20
C ALA A 134 4.02 1.32 4.70
N ASN A 135 2.76 1.67 5.01
CA ASN A 135 2.27 1.93 6.36
C ASN A 135 1.55 0.69 6.91
N THR A 136 2.29 -0.42 7.02
CA THR A 136 1.76 -1.74 7.38
C THR A 136 2.15 -2.21 8.79
N GLY A 137 2.91 -1.41 9.55
CA GLY A 137 3.40 -1.83 10.87
C GLY A 137 2.29 -2.23 11.86
N PHE A 138 1.10 -1.62 11.78
CA PHE A 138 -0.02 -2.04 12.62
C PHE A 138 -0.58 -3.42 12.20
N ILE A 139 -0.56 -3.74 10.90
CA ILE A 139 -0.95 -5.06 10.38
C ILE A 139 0.05 -6.12 10.85
N ASP A 140 1.34 -5.80 10.85
CA ASP A 140 2.39 -6.67 11.37
C ASP A 140 2.14 -7.00 12.84
N GLU A 141 1.85 -5.99 13.66
CA GLU A 141 1.53 -6.17 15.08
C GLU A 141 0.26 -7.01 15.28
N PHE A 142 -0.79 -6.81 14.49
CA PHE A 142 -1.96 -7.69 14.52
C PHE A 142 -1.59 -9.15 14.25
N CYS A 143 -0.76 -9.42 13.23
CA CYS A 143 -0.34 -10.79 12.90
C CYS A 143 0.44 -11.43 14.06
N VAL A 144 1.40 -10.70 14.63
CA VAL A 144 2.18 -11.15 15.79
C VAL A 144 1.26 -11.47 16.98
N ARG A 145 0.29 -10.59 17.27
CA ARG A 145 -0.63 -10.78 18.39
C ARG A 145 -1.58 -11.96 18.19
N LEU A 146 -2.08 -12.16 16.98
CA LEU A 146 -2.93 -13.32 16.64
C LEU A 146 -2.15 -14.62 16.82
N GLN A 147 -0.94 -14.71 16.27
CA GLN A 147 -0.08 -15.89 16.42
C GLN A 147 0.23 -16.18 17.89
N ALA A 148 0.50 -15.16 18.70
CA ALA A 148 0.73 -15.32 20.14
C ALA A 148 -0.49 -15.85 20.91
N GLN A 149 -1.70 -15.72 20.36
CA GLN A 149 -2.94 -16.29 20.90
C GLN A 149 -3.30 -17.66 20.29
N GLY A 150 -2.40 -18.24 19.48
CA GLY A 150 -2.66 -19.51 18.79
C GLY A 150 -3.69 -19.37 17.67
N ILE A 151 -3.64 -18.26 16.94
CA ILE A 151 -4.49 -17.98 15.79
C ILE A 151 -3.60 -17.77 14.55
N ASN A 152 -3.98 -18.39 13.44
CA ASN A 152 -3.32 -18.27 12.15
C ASN A 152 -3.83 -17.01 11.39
N PRO A 153 -3.03 -15.95 11.21
CA PRO A 153 -3.49 -14.75 10.52
C PRO A 153 -3.43 -14.91 8.99
N LEU A 154 -4.37 -14.28 8.29
CA LEU A 154 -4.38 -14.08 6.85
C LEU A 154 -4.65 -12.59 6.52
N PRO A 155 -3.61 -11.74 6.50
CA PRO A 155 -3.76 -10.33 6.15
C PRO A 155 -3.96 -10.14 4.63
N ILE A 156 -5.04 -9.44 4.28
CA ILE A 156 -5.46 -9.20 2.90
C ILE A 156 -5.66 -7.69 2.69
N ALA A 157 -4.84 -7.12 1.81
CA ALA A 157 -4.98 -5.75 1.34
C ALA A 157 -6.04 -5.67 0.25
N VAL A 158 -7.00 -4.74 0.36
CA VAL A 158 -8.08 -4.56 -0.62
C VAL A 158 -8.21 -3.11 -1.06
N ALA A 159 -8.37 -2.85 -2.35
CA ALA A 159 -8.66 -1.51 -2.85
C ALA A 159 -10.07 -1.06 -2.39
N SER A 160 -11.06 -1.92 -2.57
CA SER A 160 -12.43 -1.69 -2.11
C SER A 160 -13.21 -3.00 -2.12
N LEU A 161 -13.92 -3.31 -1.04
CA LEU A 161 -14.86 -4.44 -1.03
C LEU A 161 -16.08 -4.21 -1.93
N LYS A 162 -16.37 -2.96 -2.31
CA LYS A 162 -17.48 -2.66 -3.25
C LYS A 162 -17.15 -3.01 -4.71
N GLU A 163 -15.88 -3.26 -5.01
CA GLU A 163 -15.46 -3.68 -6.35
C GLU A 163 -15.64 -5.19 -6.52
N PRO A 164 -16.42 -5.65 -7.51
CA PRO A 164 -16.74 -7.07 -7.65
C PRO A 164 -15.51 -7.98 -7.74
N GLY A 165 -14.47 -7.56 -8.48
CA GLY A 165 -13.23 -8.33 -8.62
C GLY A 165 -12.47 -8.48 -7.30
N CYS A 166 -12.37 -7.41 -6.51
CA CYS A 166 -11.74 -7.47 -5.20
C CYS A 166 -12.52 -8.37 -4.24
N PHE A 167 -13.85 -8.21 -4.23
CA PHE A 167 -14.73 -8.96 -3.36
C PHE A 167 -14.68 -10.47 -3.64
N VAL A 168 -14.83 -10.87 -4.91
CA VAL A 168 -14.75 -12.28 -5.32
C VAL A 168 -13.41 -12.89 -4.92
N GLN A 169 -12.30 -12.18 -5.11
CA GLN A 169 -10.98 -12.69 -4.73
C GLN A 169 -10.84 -12.88 -3.22
N VAL A 170 -11.35 -11.94 -2.42
CA VAL A 170 -11.40 -12.09 -0.96
C VAL A 170 -12.23 -13.32 -0.59
N GLU A 171 -13.45 -13.47 -1.13
CA GLU A 171 -14.29 -14.64 -0.86
C GLU A 171 -13.59 -15.96 -1.18
N ASN A 172 -12.87 -16.03 -2.31
CA ASN A 172 -12.12 -17.22 -2.70
C ASN A 172 -11.05 -17.57 -1.66
N TRP A 173 -10.27 -16.60 -1.18
CA TRP A 173 -9.28 -16.86 -0.14
C TRP A 173 -9.89 -17.19 1.21
N LEU A 174 -11.02 -16.56 1.57
CA LEU A 174 -11.74 -16.91 2.79
C LEU A 174 -12.19 -18.38 2.75
N ASP A 175 -12.71 -18.84 1.60
CA ASP A 175 -13.13 -20.23 1.37
C ASP A 175 -11.93 -21.20 1.36
N GLU A 176 -10.88 -20.88 0.61
CA GLU A 176 -9.68 -21.71 0.45
C GLU A 176 -8.90 -21.89 1.77
N ALA A 177 -8.85 -20.85 2.60
CA ALA A 177 -8.16 -20.87 3.89
C ALA A 177 -9.03 -21.36 5.06
N ASP A 178 -10.27 -21.76 4.79
CA ASP A 178 -11.25 -22.16 5.80
C ASP A 178 -11.39 -21.14 6.96
N VAL A 179 -11.43 -19.85 6.61
CA VAL A 179 -11.44 -18.76 7.60
C VAL A 179 -12.62 -18.89 8.57
N GLU A 180 -12.36 -18.71 9.86
CA GLU A 180 -13.34 -18.83 10.95
C GLU A 180 -13.78 -17.47 11.53
N LEU A 181 -13.01 -16.41 11.28
CA LEU A 181 -13.32 -15.04 11.72
C LEU A 181 -12.68 -14.02 10.77
N ILE A 182 -13.39 -12.91 10.52
CA ILE A 182 -12.90 -11.78 9.74
C ILE A 182 -12.70 -10.58 10.67
N LEU A 183 -11.48 -10.07 10.76
CA LEU A 183 -11.15 -8.77 11.33
C LEU A 183 -11.11 -7.74 10.19
N ASN A 184 -12.04 -6.79 10.19
CA ASN A 184 -12.10 -5.74 9.18
C ASN A 184 -11.62 -4.41 9.75
N THR A 185 -10.54 -3.85 9.19
CA THR A 185 -10.05 -2.51 9.54
C THR A 185 -10.46 -1.45 8.51
N THR A 186 -11.16 -1.84 7.43
CA THR A 186 -11.64 -0.89 6.43
C THR A 186 -12.85 -0.10 6.95
N GLY A 187 -12.93 1.19 6.62
CA GLY A 187 -13.97 2.10 7.10
C GLY A 187 -15.36 1.97 6.46
N PHE A 188 -15.60 0.99 5.58
CA PHE A 188 -16.89 0.79 4.94
C PHE A 188 -17.50 -0.56 5.31
N ALA A 189 -18.82 -0.55 5.53
CA ALA A 189 -19.60 -1.77 5.62
C ALA A 189 -19.98 -2.25 4.22
N GLN A 190 -19.90 -3.56 3.99
CA GLN A 190 -20.52 -4.22 2.83
C GLN A 190 -22.05 -4.33 2.96
N SER A 191 -22.57 -4.20 4.18
CA SER A 191 -24.02 -4.21 4.42
C SER A 191 -24.66 -2.94 3.86
N SER A 192 -25.70 -3.11 3.04
CA SER A 192 -26.56 -1.99 2.62
C SER A 192 -27.61 -1.70 3.70
N PRO A 193 -27.85 -0.42 4.06
CA PRO A 193 -28.99 -0.04 4.90
C PRO A 193 -30.34 -0.48 4.33
N GLU A 194 -30.44 -0.63 3.02
CA GLU A 194 -31.65 -1.07 2.31
C GLU A 194 -31.87 -2.58 2.42
N ALA A 195 -30.83 -3.34 2.79
CA ALA A 195 -30.89 -4.78 2.93
C ALA A 195 -30.01 -5.25 4.12
N PRO A 196 -30.37 -4.87 5.36
CA PRO A 196 -29.54 -5.07 6.55
C PRO A 196 -29.36 -6.55 6.93
N HIS A 197 -30.17 -7.44 6.36
CA HIS A 197 -30.10 -8.89 6.59
C HIS A 197 -29.24 -9.63 5.56
N LEU A 198 -28.78 -8.94 4.49
CA LEU A 198 -27.87 -9.55 3.54
C LEU A 198 -26.51 -9.76 4.20
N ARG A 199 -26.07 -11.02 4.18
CA ARG A 199 -24.75 -11.38 4.69
C ARG A 199 -23.70 -10.75 3.76
N PRO A 200 -22.72 -10.01 4.31
CA PRO A 200 -21.73 -9.33 3.51
C PRO A 200 -20.71 -10.27 2.86
N PHE A 201 -20.61 -11.53 3.32
CA PHE A 201 -19.71 -12.56 2.78
C PHE A 201 -20.46 -13.88 2.62
N ARG A 202 -20.03 -14.70 1.65
CA ARG A 202 -20.51 -16.08 1.45
C ARG A 202 -20.30 -16.97 2.68
N ARG A 203 -19.10 -16.90 3.28
CA ARG A 203 -18.82 -17.64 4.53
C ARG A 203 -19.62 -17.05 5.68
N ASN A 204 -20.29 -17.93 6.42
CA ASN A 204 -21.09 -17.57 7.59
C ASN A 204 -20.23 -17.52 8.85
N VAL A 205 -19.32 -16.55 8.90
CA VAL A 205 -18.40 -16.35 10.02
C VAL A 205 -18.58 -14.97 10.64
N PRO A 206 -18.22 -14.78 11.93
CA PRO A 206 -18.25 -13.47 12.55
C PRO A 206 -17.36 -12.48 11.80
N VAL A 207 -17.80 -11.22 11.75
CA VAL A 207 -17.02 -10.09 11.26
C VAL A 207 -16.88 -9.10 12.41
N ILE A 208 -15.64 -8.88 12.86
CA ILE A 208 -15.33 -7.87 13.89
C ILE A 208 -14.76 -6.65 13.20
N GLN A 209 -15.40 -5.51 13.41
CA GLN A 209 -14.93 -4.24 12.92
C GLN A 209 -13.87 -3.67 13.89
N ALA A 210 -12.62 -3.59 13.44
CA ALA A 210 -11.50 -3.03 14.17
C ALA A 210 -11.18 -1.64 13.62
N ILE A 211 -11.81 -0.61 14.20
CA ILE A 211 -11.71 0.77 13.71
C ILE A 211 -10.33 1.34 14.07
N CYS A 212 -9.61 1.86 13.07
CA CYS A 212 -8.39 2.62 13.29
C CYS A 212 -8.74 4.07 13.66
N ALA A 213 -8.40 4.49 14.88
CA ALA A 213 -8.55 5.89 15.29
C ALA A 213 -7.65 6.80 14.44
N GLN A 214 -8.09 8.03 14.15
CA GLN A 214 -7.29 9.02 13.41
C GLN A 214 -6.31 9.77 14.32
N ASP A 215 -6.61 9.82 15.61
CA ASP A 215 -5.78 10.42 16.64
C ASP A 215 -4.62 9.52 17.08
N ASN A 216 -3.61 10.13 17.70
CA ASN A 216 -2.58 9.38 18.40
C ASN A 216 -3.14 8.77 19.70
N GLN A 217 -2.47 7.73 20.21
CA GLN A 217 -2.95 7.00 21.39
C GLN A 217 -3.18 7.90 22.62
N PRO A 218 -2.30 8.86 22.99
CA PRO A 218 -2.58 9.76 24.11
C PRO A 218 -3.83 10.60 23.94
N ALA A 219 -4.06 11.19 22.76
CA ALA A 219 -5.24 12.00 22.48
C ALA A 219 -6.51 11.14 22.52
N TRP A 220 -6.45 9.92 21.96
CA TRP A 220 -7.53 8.94 22.01
C TRP A 220 -7.91 8.58 23.46
N GLN A 221 -6.93 8.27 24.31
CA GLN A 221 -7.16 7.92 25.72
C GLN A 221 -7.74 9.08 26.55
N ALA A 222 -7.42 10.32 26.18
CA ALA A 222 -7.92 11.52 26.84
C ALA A 222 -9.31 11.96 26.34
N SER A 223 -9.78 11.41 25.22
CA SER A 223 -11.07 11.76 24.61
C SER A 223 -12.17 10.83 25.09
N GLU A 224 -13.20 11.38 25.75
CA GLU A 224 -14.40 10.62 26.12
C GLU A 224 -15.21 10.14 24.90
N GLN A 225 -15.03 10.78 23.73
CA GLN A 225 -15.68 10.36 22.48
C GLN A 225 -15.04 9.10 21.90
N GLY A 226 -13.75 8.88 22.14
CA GLY A 226 -12.98 7.73 21.65
C GLY A 226 -12.80 7.62 20.13
N LEU A 227 -13.66 8.19 19.29
CA LEU A 227 -13.47 8.23 17.84
C LEU A 227 -13.66 9.67 17.37
N GLY A 228 -12.61 10.24 16.79
CA GLY A 228 -12.52 11.59 16.23
C GLY A 228 -11.68 11.59 14.97
#